data_AF-A0A7S2Q4N5-F1
#
_entry.id   AF-A0A7S2Q4N5-F1
#
_cell.length_a   1.000
_cell.length_b   1.000
_cell.length_c   1.000
_cell.angle_alpha   90.00
_cell.angle_beta   90.00
_cell.angle_gamma   90.00
#
_symmetry.space_group_name_H-M   'P 1'
#
loop_
_entity.id
_entity.type
_entity.pdbx_description
1 polymer ?
#
loop_
_entity_poly.entity_id
_entity_poly.type
_entity_poly.pdbx_seq_one_letter_code
_entity_poly.pdbx_strand_id
1 'polypeptide(L)'
;IMLKLNEVMIGRHATFGGDMEKLWEELSNARSPAGLLMAKIRQIQEGSFVGKVAAPKEVQRLIDKYRLDSDARTKLTGFICSRKETMERDLFEIARRLETSGNPSATV
;
A
#
# COMPACT_ATOMS: atom_id res chain seq x y z
N ILE A 1 -13.70 -18.59 2.73
CA ILE A 1 -12.74 -17.47 2.52
C ILE A 1 -11.57 -17.90 1.63
N MET A 2 -10.90 -19.03 1.92
CA MET A 2 -9.76 -19.51 1.11
C MET A 2 -10.08 -19.78 -0.37
N LEU A 3 -11.25 -20.33 -0.70
CA LEU A 3 -11.68 -20.51 -2.10
C LEU A 3 -11.74 -19.16 -2.85
N LYS A 4 -12.32 -18.13 -2.23
CA LYS A 4 -12.39 -16.78 -2.80
C LYS A 4 -11.00 -16.15 -2.98
N LEU A 5 -10.08 -16.38 -2.04
CA LEU A 5 -8.69 -15.92 -2.19
C LEU A 5 -8.03 -16.57 -3.40
N ASN A 6 -8.20 -17.89 -3.56
CA ASN A 6 -7.66 -18.62 -4.72
C ASN A 6 -8.23 -18.05 -6.03
N GLU A 7 -9.55 -17.87 -6.12
CA GLU A 7 -10.22 -17.30 -7.29
C GLU A 7 -9.63 -15.95 -7.71
N VAL A 8 -9.44 -15.02 -6.76
CA VAL A 8 -8.91 -13.68 -7.08
C VAL A 8 -7.41 -13.65 -7.34
N MET A 9 -6.67 -14.67 -6.89
CA MET A 9 -5.21 -14.75 -7.08
C MET A 9 -4.80 -15.47 -8.37
N ILE A 10 -5.65 -16.35 -8.93
CA ILE A 10 -5.36 -17.03 -10.20
C ILE A 10 -4.99 -16.02 -11.29
N GLY A 11 -5.68 -14.88 -11.37
CA GLY A 11 -5.39 -13.86 -12.39
C GLY A 11 -4.14 -13.01 -12.14
N ARG A 12 -3.45 -13.18 -11.01
CA ARG A 12 -2.40 -12.25 -10.53
C ARG A 12 -0.98 -12.80 -10.64
N HIS A 13 -0.72 -13.68 -11.61
CA HIS A 13 0.58 -14.34 -11.78
C HIS A 13 1.80 -13.40 -11.73
N ALA A 14 1.69 -12.21 -12.34
CA ALA A 14 2.80 -11.24 -12.39
C ALA A 14 3.13 -10.60 -11.03
N THR A 15 2.16 -10.45 -10.15
CA THR A 15 2.31 -9.78 -8.83
C THR A 15 2.18 -10.74 -7.65
N PHE A 16 1.92 -12.02 -7.92
CA PHE A 16 1.54 -13.03 -6.92
C PHE A 16 2.49 -13.07 -5.72
N GLY A 17 3.80 -13.06 -5.95
CA GLY A 17 4.79 -13.08 -4.86
C GLY A 17 4.65 -11.88 -3.92
N GLY A 18 4.62 -10.66 -4.47
CA GLY A 18 4.45 -9.44 -3.68
C GLY A 18 3.07 -9.34 -3.04
N ASP A 19 2.03 -9.82 -3.72
CA ASP A 19 0.67 -9.87 -3.18
C ASP A 19 0.58 -10.79 -1.95
N MET A 20 1.15 -12.00 -2.04
CA MET A 20 1.17 -12.96 -0.94
C MET A 20 2.04 -12.49 0.23
N GLU A 21 3.19 -11.88 -0.04
CA GLU A 21 4.04 -11.30 1.00
C GLU A 21 3.31 -10.16 1.75
N LYS A 22 2.64 -9.27 1.02
CA LYS A 22 1.84 -8.19 1.61
C LYS A 22 0.69 -8.71 2.45
N LEU A 23 -0.04 -9.71 1.95
CA LEU A 23 -1.12 -10.35 2.69
C LEU A 23 -0.59 -11.01 3.96
N TRP A 24 0.53 -11.71 3.89
CA TRP A 24 1.15 -12.35 5.05
C TRP A 24 1.47 -11.31 6.14
N GLU A 25 2.21 -10.25 5.82
CA GLU A 25 2.59 -9.20 6.76
C GLU A 25 1.38 -8.54 7.44
N GLU A 26 0.36 -8.18 6.67
CA GLU A 26 -0.81 -7.49 7.20
C GLU A 26 -1.70 -8.42 8.03
N LEU A 27 -1.87 -9.68 7.62
CA LEU A 27 -2.71 -10.65 8.33
C LEU A 27 -2.05 -11.14 9.61
N SER A 28 -0.73 -11.27 9.66
CA SER A 28 0.00 -11.67 10.88
C SER A 28 -0.18 -10.67 12.03
N ASN A 29 -0.45 -9.40 11.73
CA ASN A 29 -0.60 -8.33 12.72
C ASN A 29 -2.06 -7.88 12.91
N ALA A 30 -3.01 -8.51 12.21
CA ALA A 30 -4.40 -8.06 12.20
C ALA A 30 -5.16 -8.49 13.47
N ARG A 31 -5.95 -7.57 14.04
CA ARG A 31 -6.90 -7.89 15.13
C ARG A 31 -7.95 -8.93 14.71
N SER A 32 -8.33 -8.92 13.43
CA SER A 32 -9.22 -9.91 12.82
C SER A 32 -8.70 -10.29 11.42
N PRO A 33 -7.87 -11.34 11.33
CA PRO A 33 -7.28 -11.76 10.05
C PRO A 33 -8.34 -12.13 9.00
N ALA A 34 -9.41 -12.82 9.39
CA ALA A 34 -10.48 -13.21 8.47
C ALA A 34 -11.24 -11.99 7.89
N GLY A 35 -11.55 -11.01 8.73
CA GLY A 35 -12.22 -9.78 8.31
C GLY A 35 -11.33 -8.94 7.39
N LEU A 36 -10.04 -8.80 7.74
CA LEU A 36 -9.07 -8.09 6.90
C LEU A 36 -8.90 -8.79 5.55
N LEU A 37 -8.78 -10.12 5.52
CA LEU A 37 -8.66 -10.88 4.28
C LEU A 37 -9.86 -10.67 3.36
N MET A 38 -11.09 -10.65 3.90
CA MET A 38 -12.28 -10.34 3.10
C MET A 38 -12.23 -8.93 2.50
N ALA A 39 -11.73 -7.93 3.24
CA ALA A 39 -11.54 -6.58 2.71
C ALA A 39 -10.47 -6.55 1.60
N LYS A 40 -9.37 -7.30 1.75
CA LYS A 40 -8.32 -7.40 0.72
C LYS A 40 -8.80 -8.12 -0.54
N ILE A 41 -9.58 -9.19 -0.41
CA ILE A 41 -10.22 -9.86 -1.55
C ILE A 41 -11.08 -8.87 -2.34
N ARG A 42 -11.87 -8.04 -1.65
CA ARG A 42 -12.67 -6.99 -2.29
C ARG A 42 -11.79 -5.96 -3.04
N GLN A 43 -10.71 -5.49 -2.41
CA GLN A 43 -9.76 -4.57 -3.07
C GLN A 43 -9.13 -5.19 -4.32
N ILE A 44 -8.85 -6.50 -4.30
CA ILE A 44 -8.31 -7.22 -5.47
C ILE A 44 -9.36 -7.23 -6.59
N GLN A 45 -10.61 -7.53 -6.29
CA GLN A 45 -11.71 -7.53 -7.26
C GLN A 45 -11.95 -6.14 -7.86
N GLU A 46 -11.81 -5.08 -7.06
CA GLU A 46 -11.94 -3.69 -7.49
C GLU A 46 -10.68 -3.16 -8.22
N GLY A 47 -9.60 -3.95 -8.31
CA GLY A 47 -8.34 -3.55 -8.95
C GLY A 47 -7.51 -2.53 -8.15
N SER A 48 -7.90 -2.22 -6.92
CA SER A 48 -7.24 -1.24 -6.05
C SER A 48 -6.17 -1.85 -5.13
N PHE A 49 -6.10 -3.19 -5.06
CA PHE A 49 -5.09 -3.88 -4.26
C PHE A 49 -3.70 -3.81 -4.89
N VAL A 50 -2.74 -3.34 -4.09
CA VAL A 50 -1.32 -3.28 -4.43
C VAL A 50 -0.56 -4.17 -3.45
N GLY A 51 0.09 -5.21 -3.97
CA GLY A 51 1.01 -6.05 -3.21
C GLY A 51 2.28 -5.31 -2.80
N LYS A 52 3.25 -6.04 -2.25
CA LYS A 52 4.54 -5.47 -1.89
C LYS A 52 5.31 -5.12 -3.15
N VAL A 53 5.60 -3.83 -3.31
CA VAL A 53 6.30 -3.27 -4.47
C VAL A 53 7.35 -2.26 -4.02
N ALA A 54 8.39 -2.08 -4.84
CA ALA A 54 9.36 -1.03 -4.63
C ALA A 54 8.71 0.35 -4.83
N ALA A 55 9.14 1.33 -4.04
CA ALA A 55 8.68 2.70 -4.21
C ALA A 55 9.12 3.25 -5.59
N PRO A 56 8.20 3.80 -6.40
CA PRO A 56 8.55 4.56 -7.59
C PRO A 56 9.52 5.70 -7.27
N LYS A 57 10.31 6.15 -8.26
CA LYS A 57 11.36 7.16 -8.04
C LYS A 57 10.81 8.44 -7.41
N GLU A 58 9.61 8.86 -7.80
CA GLU A 58 8.93 10.06 -7.32
C GLU A 58 8.52 9.90 -5.85
N VAL A 59 8.00 8.73 -5.49
CA VAL A 59 7.66 8.38 -4.10
C VAL A 59 8.91 8.28 -3.25
N GLN A 60 9.97 7.65 -3.77
CA GLN A 60 11.26 7.50 -3.07
C GLN A 60 11.90 8.86 -2.75
N ARG A 61 11.84 9.83 -3.68
CA ARG A 61 12.31 11.21 -3.39
C ARG A 61 11.58 11.83 -2.20
N LEU A 62 10.28 11.59 -2.06
CA LEU A 62 9.48 12.11 -0.96
C LEU A 62 9.84 11.42 0.36
N ILE A 63 9.98 10.09 0.33
CA ILE A 63 10.43 9.29 1.48
C ILE A 63 11.76 9.81 2.00
N ASP A 64 12.72 10.05 1.11
CA ASP A 64 14.06 10.50 1.48
C ASP A 64 14.05 11.95 1.99
N LYS A 65 13.31 12.85 1.33
CA LYS A 65 13.20 14.27 1.71
C LYS A 65 12.67 14.45 3.13
N TYR A 66 11.64 13.69 3.51
CA TYR A 66 10.97 13.82 4.81
C TYR A 66 11.38 12.72 5.81
N ARG A 67 12.33 11.85 5.46
CA ARG A 67 12.82 10.74 6.30
C ARG A 67 11.67 9.89 6.86
N LEU A 68 10.76 9.48 5.97
CA LEU A 68 9.62 8.64 6.34
C LEU A 68 10.12 7.27 6.84
N ASP A 69 9.53 6.78 7.92
CA ASP A 69 9.86 5.46 8.45
C ASP A 69 9.33 4.33 7.54
N SER A 70 9.64 3.08 7.90
CA SER A 70 9.26 1.91 7.10
C SER A 70 7.76 1.75 6.91
N ASP A 71 6.95 2.15 7.90
CA ASP A 71 5.49 2.02 7.85
C ASP A 71 4.89 3.11 6.97
N ALA A 72 5.29 4.37 7.19
CA ALA A 72 4.90 5.51 6.37
C ALA A 72 5.30 5.32 4.90
N ARG A 73 6.52 4.81 4.64
CA ARG A 73 6.99 4.42 3.31
C ARG A 73 6.06 3.41 2.64
N THR A 74 5.71 2.35 3.35
CA THR A 74 4.89 1.25 2.82
C THR A 74 3.48 1.74 2.50
N LYS A 75 2.88 2.53 3.40
CA LYS A 75 1.54 3.12 3.22
C LYS A 75 1.51 4.11 2.05
N LEU A 76 2.48 5.01 1.98
CA LEU A 76 2.58 5.99 0.90
C LEU A 76 2.76 5.31 -0.46
N THR A 77 3.66 4.33 -0.54
CA THR A 77 3.90 3.58 -1.78
C THR A 77 2.63 2.87 -2.23
N GLY A 78 1.96 2.15 -1.33
CA GLY A 78 0.71 1.46 -1.66
C GLY A 78 -0.40 2.42 -2.10
N PHE A 79 -0.55 3.57 -1.44
CA PHE A 79 -1.56 4.57 -1.78
C PHE A 79 -1.33 5.21 -3.16
N ILE A 80 -0.09 5.58 -3.46
CA ILE A 80 0.24 6.19 -4.76
C ILE A 80 0.13 5.17 -5.89
N CYS A 81 0.60 3.94 -5.67
CA CYS A 81 0.55 2.89 -6.70
C CYS A 81 -0.88 2.40 -7.01
N SER A 82 -1.83 2.55 -6.08
CA SER A 82 -3.24 2.19 -6.31
C SER A 82 -4.02 3.26 -7.08
N ARG A 83 -3.47 4.48 -7.20
CA ARG A 83 -4.12 5.65 -7.83
C ARG A 83 -3.25 6.27 -8.92
N LYS A 84 -2.81 5.45 -9.87
CA LYS A 84 -1.87 5.86 -10.93
C LYS A 84 -2.32 7.12 -11.69
N GLU A 85 -3.61 7.26 -11.94
CA GLU A 85 -4.20 8.41 -12.66
C GLU A 85 -4.08 9.73 -11.91
N THR A 86 -4.11 9.71 -10.57
CA THR A 86 -4.04 10.92 -9.74
C THR A 86 -2.70 11.06 -9.03
N MET A 87 -1.71 10.24 -9.38
CA MET A 87 -0.40 10.16 -8.73
C MET A 87 0.28 11.52 -8.58
N GLU A 88 0.37 12.29 -9.66
CA GLU A 88 1.06 13.59 -9.65
C GLU A 88 0.41 14.57 -8.66
N ARG A 89 -0.92 14.69 -8.72
CA ARG A 89 -1.69 15.53 -7.80
C ARG A 89 -1.59 15.04 -6.36
N ASP A 90 -1.69 13.73 -6.14
CA ASP A 90 -1.62 13.14 -4.80
C ASP A 90 -0.22 13.37 -4.19
N LEU A 91 0.85 13.21 -4.98
CA LEU A 91 2.22 13.49 -4.53
C LEU A 91 2.43 14.97 -4.20
N PHE A 92 1.92 15.87 -5.03
CA PHE A 92 2.00 17.32 -4.77
C PHE A 92 1.30 17.71 -3.46
N GLU A 93 0.07 17.24 -3.26
CA GLU A 93 -0.70 17.53 -2.05
C GLU A 93 -0.07 16.92 -0.79
N ILE A 94 0.45 15.70 -0.89
CA ILE A 94 1.16 15.05 0.23
C ILE A 94 2.44 15.83 0.55
N ALA A 95 3.24 16.21 -0.44
CA ALA A 95 4.46 16.99 -0.23
C ALA A 95 4.17 18.30 0.51
N ARG A 96 3.14 19.03 0.09
CA ARG A 96 2.69 20.28 0.72
C ARG A 96 2.30 20.09 2.20
N ARG A 97 1.64 18.97 2.54
CA ARG A 97 1.24 18.65 3.91
C ARG A 97 2.42 18.21 4.78
N LEU A 98 3.39 17.48 4.21
CA LEU A 98 4.59 17.07 4.94
C LEU A 98 5.50 18.28 5.21
N GLU A 99 5.52 19.28 4.32
CA GLU A 99 6.25 20.54 4.49
C GLU A 99 5.82 21.35 5.71
N THR A 100 4.54 21.32 6.06
CA THR A 100 4.00 22.03 7.22
C THR A 100 4.00 21.18 8.49
N SER A 101 4.36 19.90 8.41
CA SER A 101 4.38 19.00 9.56
C SER A 101 5.74 19.06 10.27
N GLY A 102 5.74 19.43 11.55
CA GLY A 102 6.96 19.46 12.37
C GLY A 102 7.56 18.07 12.63
N ASN A 103 6.76 17.00 12.53
CA ASN A 103 7.24 15.62 12.57
C ASN A 103 6.37 14.74 11.64
N PRO A 104 6.73 14.63 10.35
CA PRO A 104 5.93 13.94 9.33
C PRO A 104 5.66 12.45 9.60
N SER A 105 6.48 11.80 10.42
CA SER A 105 6.38 10.38 10.78
C SER A 105 5.78 10.16 12.19
N ALA A 106 5.39 11.22 12.90
CA ALA A 106 4.82 11.07 14.24
C ALA A 106 3.45 10.39 14.18
N THR A 107 3.30 9.29 14.91
CA THR A 107 2.00 8.68 15.21
C THR A 107 1.35 9.51 16.31
N VAL A 108 0.14 10.04 16.06
CA VAL A 108 -0.72 10.61 17.12
C VAL A 108 -1.38 9.47 17.89
#